data_AF-A0A3M1R469-F1
#
_entry.id   AF-A0A3M1R469-F1
#
_cell.length_a   1.000
_cell.length_b   1.000
_cell.length_c   1.000
_cell.angle_alpha   90.00
_cell.angle_beta   90.00
_cell.angle_gamma   90.00
#
_symmetry.space_group_name_H-M   'P 1'
#
loop_
_entity.id
_entity.type
_entity.pdbx_description
1 polymer ?
#
loop_
_entity_poly.entity_id
_entity_poly.type
_entity_poly.pdbx_seq_one_letter_code
_entity_poly.pdbx_strand_id
1 'polypeptide(L)'
;MPNPKATTPFRPFVRRTAVAPGTITDLAWCGGKNRTFFALSSGQVRVGDVGSARYIAVYPGTKWLYSAAATADGRLAAFGAADGTIALWNAVTNKPLARCVQLGVGTDRWVTVTASGFAAGSSADVVRYTSSNASVPAEKLAEYWFAPEKVHTVFTPNAKPKPPTKPAPKPASKAAP
;
A
#
# COMPACT_ATOMS: atom_id res chain seq x y z
N MET A 1 27.46 52.78 0.46
CA MET A 1 27.59 51.37 0.90
C MET A 1 26.19 50.77 0.96
N PRO A 2 25.89 49.61 0.34
CA PRO A 2 24.54 49.05 0.36
C PRO A 2 24.27 48.32 1.69
N ASN A 3 23.08 48.53 2.23
CA ASN A 3 22.56 48.00 3.50
C ASN A 3 22.43 46.47 3.44
N PRO A 4 22.99 45.68 4.38
CA PRO A 4 22.80 44.23 4.39
C PRO A 4 21.32 43.93 4.64
N LYS A 5 20.69 43.25 3.68
CA LYS A 5 19.27 42.88 3.72
C LYS A 5 18.94 42.27 5.07
N ALA A 6 18.06 42.93 5.83
CA ALA A 6 17.48 42.39 7.05
C ALA A 6 16.81 41.05 6.71
N THR A 7 17.48 39.94 7.03
CA THR A 7 16.90 38.60 6.95
C THR A 7 15.81 38.54 8.02
N THR A 8 14.56 38.47 7.59
CA THR A 8 13.43 38.28 8.50
C THR A 8 13.71 37.04 9.35
N PRO A 9 13.71 37.14 10.70
CA PRO A 9 14.03 36.00 11.53
C PRO A 9 13.00 34.90 11.33
N PHE A 10 13.47 33.68 11.10
CA PHE A 10 12.62 32.50 11.06
C PHE A 10 11.84 32.40 12.39
N ARG A 11 10.52 32.49 12.33
CA ARG A 11 9.65 32.31 13.49
C ARG A 11 9.11 30.89 13.48
N PRO A 12 9.63 29.97 14.31
CA PRO A 12 9.05 28.64 14.42
C PRO A 12 7.62 28.77 14.98
N PHE A 13 6.64 28.25 14.25
CA PHE A 13 5.28 28.12 14.74
C PHE A 13 5.07 26.69 15.23
N VAL A 14 4.70 26.55 16.50
CA VAL A 14 4.42 25.24 17.12
C VAL A 14 2.92 25.11 17.29
N ARG A 15 2.33 24.09 16.66
CA ARG A 15 0.92 23.73 16.86
C ARG A 15 0.83 22.35 17.48
N ARG A 16 0.12 22.26 18.62
CA ARG A 16 -0.27 20.99 19.22
C ARG A 16 -1.69 20.66 18.77
N THR A 17 -1.87 19.50 18.16
CA THR A 17 -3.19 19.04 17.73
C THR A 17 -3.48 17.73 18.41
N ALA A 18 -4.51 17.69 19.26
CA ALA A 18 -4.90 16.47 19.94
C ALA A 18 -5.31 15.39 18.93
N VAL A 19 -4.78 14.18 19.12
CA VAL A 19 -5.15 12.99 18.37
C VAL A 19 -6.14 12.21 19.23
N ALA A 20 -7.39 12.07 18.78
CA ALA A 20 -8.35 11.13 19.38
C ALA A 20 -8.07 9.69 18.91
N PRO A 21 -8.53 8.67 19.65
CA PRO A 21 -7.71 7.91 20.60
C PRO A 21 -6.54 7.15 19.94
N GLY A 22 -5.44 7.06 20.69
CA GLY A 22 -4.24 6.31 20.32
C GLY A 22 -2.97 7.16 20.42
N THR A 23 -1.86 6.51 20.77
CA THR A 23 -0.54 7.13 20.79
C THR A 23 0.01 7.13 19.38
N ILE A 24 0.68 8.21 18.98
CA ILE A 24 1.45 8.22 17.74
C ILE A 24 2.66 7.31 17.98
N THR A 25 2.77 6.25 17.19
CA THR A 25 3.87 5.29 17.27
C THR A 25 4.98 5.65 16.30
N ASP A 26 4.60 6.20 15.15
CA ASP A 26 5.53 6.67 14.12
C ASP A 26 4.87 7.74 13.24
N LEU A 27 5.70 8.47 12.48
CA LEU A 27 5.25 9.45 11.50
C LEU A 27 6.12 9.45 10.24
N ALA A 28 5.49 9.72 9.11
CA ALA A 28 6.17 9.85 7.82
C ALA A 28 5.74 11.14 7.11
N TRP A 29 6.71 11.92 6.63
CA TRP A 29 6.47 13.12 5.85
C TRP A 29 6.61 12.85 4.35
N CYS A 30 5.66 13.38 3.60
CA CYS A 30 5.57 13.31 2.15
C CYS A 30 5.61 14.75 1.60
N GLY A 31 6.79 15.14 1.09
CA GLY A 31 7.07 16.50 0.64
C GLY A 31 6.20 16.96 -0.54
N GLY A 32 5.87 16.06 -1.47
CA GLY A 32 5.16 16.41 -2.71
C GLY A 32 3.85 17.17 -2.52
N LYS A 33 3.03 16.79 -1.53
CA LYS A 33 1.81 17.52 -1.13
C LYS A 33 1.91 18.12 0.28
N ASN A 34 3.11 18.19 0.85
CA ASN A 34 3.34 18.63 2.22
C ASN A 34 2.41 17.90 3.23
N ARG A 35 2.36 16.58 3.13
CA ARG A 35 1.49 15.69 3.93
C ARG A 35 2.31 15.00 5.00
N THR A 36 1.72 14.85 6.19
CA THR A 36 2.29 14.00 7.24
C THR A 36 1.32 12.88 7.55
N PHE A 37 1.83 11.66 7.55
CA PHE A 37 1.10 10.48 7.97
C PHE A 37 1.50 10.14 9.40
N PHE A 38 0.52 9.90 10.26
CA PHE A 38 0.73 9.48 11.63
C PHE A 38 0.20 8.05 11.76
N ALA A 39 1.07 7.13 12.17
CA ALA A 39 0.70 5.78 12.57
C ALA A 39 0.30 5.79 14.04
N LEU A 40 -0.86 5.20 14.37
CA LEU A 40 -1.37 5.17 15.73
C LEU A 40 -1.41 3.74 16.28
N SER A 41 -1.24 3.64 17.61
CA SER A 41 -1.42 2.39 18.36
C SER A 41 -2.85 1.82 18.26
N SER A 42 -3.84 2.66 17.96
CA SER A 42 -5.23 2.25 17.70
C SER A 42 -5.41 1.57 16.34
N GLY A 43 -4.37 1.53 15.51
CA GLY A 43 -4.43 1.01 14.14
C GLY A 43 -4.88 2.01 13.09
N GLN A 44 -5.27 3.22 13.51
CA GLN A 44 -5.63 4.29 12.59
C GLN A 44 -4.39 4.93 11.97
N VAL A 45 -4.55 5.40 10.74
CA VAL A 45 -3.62 6.35 10.13
C VAL A 45 -4.30 7.71 10.10
N ARG A 46 -3.64 8.75 10.60
CA ARG A 46 -4.10 10.13 10.41
C ARG A 46 -3.25 10.86 9.40
N VAL A 47 -3.88 11.72 8.61
CA VAL A 47 -3.18 12.56 7.64
C VAL A 47 -3.30 14.00 8.04
N GLY A 48 -2.15 14.66 8.19
CA GLY A 48 -2.02 16.10 8.36
C GLY A 48 -1.61 16.78 7.07
N ASP A 49 -2.10 17.99 6.88
CA ASP A 49 -1.53 18.99 5.97
C ASP A 49 -0.60 19.89 6.78
N VAL A 50 0.68 19.94 6.40
CA VAL A 50 1.70 20.68 7.15
C VAL A 50 1.51 22.19 7.01
N GLY A 51 1.09 22.68 5.83
CA GLY A 51 0.94 24.11 5.56
C GLY A 51 -0.16 24.77 6.41
N SER A 52 -1.27 24.08 6.60
CA SER A 52 -2.40 24.53 7.43
C SER A 52 -2.34 23.96 8.86
N ALA A 53 -1.44 23.02 9.13
CA ALA A 53 -1.32 22.26 10.37
C ALA A 53 -2.65 21.60 10.82
N ARG A 54 -3.48 21.15 9.87
CA ARG A 54 -4.79 20.53 10.12
C ARG A 54 -4.77 19.06 9.75
N TYR A 55 -5.53 18.25 10.50
CA TYR A 55 -5.87 16.90 10.05
C TYR A 55 -6.88 17.00 8.91
N ILE A 56 -6.62 16.27 7.82
CA ILE A 56 -7.44 16.29 6.61
C ILE A 56 -8.09 14.94 6.30
N ALA A 57 -7.58 13.86 6.91
CA ALA A 57 -8.15 12.53 6.76
C ALA A 57 -7.81 11.64 7.96
N VAL A 58 -8.69 10.68 8.21
CA VAL A 58 -8.47 9.54 9.11
C VAL A 58 -8.76 8.29 8.31
N TYR A 59 -7.85 7.34 8.33
CA TYR A 59 -8.06 6.04 7.74
C TYR A 59 -8.23 5.01 8.85
N PRO A 60 -9.35 4.27 8.84
CA PRO A 60 -9.50 3.11 9.70
C PRO A 60 -8.50 2.05 9.25
N GLY A 61 -7.79 1.46 10.20
CA GLY A 61 -6.87 0.36 9.98
C GLY A 61 -7.07 -0.74 11.01
N THR A 62 -6.32 -1.83 10.85
CA THR A 62 -6.73 -3.15 11.34
C THR A 62 -6.19 -3.49 12.73
N LYS A 63 -4.95 -3.11 13.04
CA LYS A 63 -4.26 -3.37 14.31
C LYS A 63 -3.19 -2.31 14.55
N TRP A 64 -2.63 -2.31 15.76
CA TRP A 64 -1.52 -1.44 16.19
C TRP A 64 -0.47 -1.26 15.10
N LEU A 65 -0.20 -0.02 14.71
CA LEU A 65 0.83 0.29 13.71
C LEU A 65 2.17 0.55 14.39
N TYR A 66 3.23 -0.08 13.90
CA TYR A 66 4.59 0.12 14.42
C TYR A 66 5.41 1.12 13.63
N SER A 67 5.14 1.24 12.33
CA SER A 67 5.97 2.01 11.43
C SER A 67 5.16 2.71 10.35
N ALA A 68 5.66 3.86 9.92
CA ALA A 68 5.18 4.61 8.78
C ALA A 68 6.36 4.99 7.88
N ALA A 69 6.21 4.82 6.58
CA ALA A 69 7.17 5.30 5.60
C ALA A 69 6.45 5.99 4.44
N ALA A 70 7.06 7.02 3.88
CA ALA A 70 6.56 7.69 2.69
C ALA A 70 7.67 7.77 1.64
N THR A 71 7.25 7.65 0.38
CA THR A 71 8.14 7.82 -0.78
C THR A 71 8.49 9.29 -1.00
N ALA A 72 9.71 9.57 -1.45
CA ALA A 72 10.19 10.92 -1.69
C ALA A 72 9.38 11.69 -2.75
N ASP A 73 8.86 10.97 -3.76
CA ASP A 73 7.97 11.52 -4.78
C ASP A 73 6.56 11.85 -4.24
N GLY A 74 6.29 11.46 -3.00
CA GLY A 74 5.06 11.72 -2.29
C GLY A 74 3.84 10.97 -2.80
N ARG A 75 4.02 9.88 -3.54
CA ARG A 75 2.91 9.12 -4.14
C ARG A 75 2.43 7.96 -3.29
N LEU A 76 3.35 7.34 -2.55
CA LEU A 76 3.09 6.14 -1.76
C LEU A 76 3.43 6.37 -0.29
N ALA A 77 2.55 5.89 0.59
CA ALA A 77 2.83 5.68 2.00
C ALA A 77 2.64 4.20 2.36
N ALA A 78 3.45 3.70 3.29
CA ALA A 78 3.42 2.35 3.79
C ALA A 78 3.30 2.35 5.32
N PHE A 79 2.52 1.43 5.87
CA PHE A 79 2.30 1.29 7.31
C PHE A 79 2.43 -0.17 7.73
N GLY A 80 3.34 -0.46 8.64
CA GLY A 80 3.54 -1.79 9.20
C GLY A 80 2.68 -2.00 10.43
N ALA A 81 1.87 -3.06 10.44
CA ALA A 81 0.94 -3.40 11.52
C ALA A 81 1.42 -4.61 12.34
N ALA A 82 0.94 -4.71 13.57
CA ALA A 82 1.28 -5.79 14.50
C ALA A 82 0.75 -7.17 14.09
N ASP A 83 -0.19 -7.23 13.14
CA ASP A 83 -0.67 -8.48 12.54
C ASP A 83 0.25 -8.99 11.42
N GLY A 84 1.44 -8.39 11.24
CA GLY A 84 2.40 -8.75 10.19
C GLY A 84 2.00 -8.27 8.80
N THR A 85 0.99 -7.41 8.71
CA THR A 85 0.55 -6.81 7.44
C THR A 85 1.19 -5.45 7.21
N ILE A 86 1.45 -5.14 5.94
CA ILE A 86 1.84 -3.81 5.48
C ILE A 86 0.71 -3.25 4.64
N ALA A 87 0.13 -2.13 5.07
CA ALA A 87 -0.84 -1.39 4.29
C ALA A 87 -0.13 -0.39 3.38
N LEU A 88 -0.46 -0.39 2.09
CA LEU A 88 0.05 0.54 1.11
C LEU A 88 -1.05 1.52 0.69
N TRP A 89 -0.69 2.80 0.64
CA TRP A 89 -1.64 3.89 0.46
C TRP A 89 -1.18 4.87 -0.61
N ASN A 90 -2.11 5.32 -1.43
CA ASN A 90 -1.89 6.42 -2.35
C ASN A 90 -1.99 7.74 -1.59
N ALA A 91 -0.86 8.41 -1.43
CA ALA A 91 -0.76 9.69 -0.73
C ALA A 91 -1.34 10.87 -1.52
N VAL A 92 -1.50 10.72 -2.84
CA VAL A 92 -2.09 11.75 -3.72
C VAL A 92 -3.61 11.73 -3.66
N THR A 93 -4.20 10.53 -3.77
CA THR A 93 -5.64 10.32 -3.84
C THR A 93 -6.26 9.95 -2.50
N ASN A 94 -5.45 9.74 -1.46
CA ASN A 94 -5.91 9.39 -0.12
C ASN A 94 -6.66 8.04 -0.07
N LYS A 95 -6.26 7.06 -0.89
CA LYS A 95 -6.94 5.75 -1.03
C LYS A 95 -6.01 4.57 -0.74
N PRO A 96 -6.54 3.45 -0.18
CA PRO A 96 -5.77 2.21 -0.08
C PRO A 96 -5.39 1.71 -1.47
N LEU A 97 -4.17 1.21 -1.62
CA LEU A 97 -3.67 0.60 -2.86
C LEU A 97 -3.64 -0.91 -2.74
N ALA A 98 -2.98 -1.41 -1.70
CA ALA A 98 -2.79 -2.83 -1.50
C ALA A 98 -2.46 -3.14 -0.04
N ARG A 99 -2.51 -4.43 0.28
CA ARG A 99 -1.99 -4.99 1.53
C ARG A 99 -1.02 -6.10 1.21
N CYS A 100 0.16 -6.05 1.82
CA CYS A 100 1.18 -7.07 1.71
C CYS A 100 1.25 -7.85 3.03
N VAL A 101 1.44 -9.15 2.94
CA VAL A 101 1.50 -10.06 4.09
C VAL A 101 2.63 -11.04 3.87
N GLN A 102 3.49 -11.21 4.87
CA GLN A 102 4.44 -12.31 4.90
C GLN A 102 3.81 -13.53 5.56
N LEU A 103 3.86 -14.68 4.90
CA LEU A 103 3.19 -15.90 5.32
C LEU A 103 4.18 -16.77 6.11
N GLY A 104 4.32 -16.45 7.39
CA GLY A 104 5.17 -17.18 8.34
C GLY A 104 6.54 -16.53 8.55
N VAL A 105 7.03 -16.57 9.79
CA VAL A 105 8.33 -16.02 10.15
C VAL A 105 9.43 -16.89 9.55
N GLY A 106 10.42 -16.27 8.90
CA GLY A 106 11.56 -16.98 8.31
C GLY A 106 11.27 -17.68 6.97
N THR A 107 10.10 -17.48 6.37
CA THR A 107 9.79 -17.97 5.02
C THR A 107 9.95 -16.85 3.99
N ASP A 108 10.14 -17.24 2.74
CA ASP A 108 10.09 -16.37 1.56
C ASP A 108 8.66 -16.22 1.00
N ARG A 109 7.65 -16.75 1.71
CA ARG A 109 6.26 -16.72 1.24
C ARG A 109 5.59 -15.39 1.55
N TRP A 110 4.93 -14.85 0.54
CA TRP A 110 4.24 -13.56 0.65
C TRP A 110 2.99 -13.53 -0.23
N VAL A 111 2.09 -12.63 0.12
CA VAL A 111 0.92 -12.28 -0.71
C VAL A 111 0.70 -10.78 -0.67
N THR A 112 0.37 -10.21 -1.83
CA THR A 112 -0.10 -8.84 -2.00
C THR A 112 -1.49 -8.86 -2.58
N VAL A 113 -2.45 -8.22 -1.91
CA VAL A 113 -3.82 -8.07 -2.40
C VAL A 113 -4.11 -6.59 -2.61
N THR A 114 -4.47 -6.22 -3.83
CA THR A 114 -4.86 -4.85 -4.20
C THR A 114 -6.25 -4.51 -3.67
N ALA A 115 -6.55 -3.22 -3.52
CA ALA A 115 -7.89 -2.76 -3.15
C ALA A 115 -8.97 -3.16 -4.18
N SER A 116 -8.57 -3.40 -5.43
CA SER A 116 -9.41 -3.94 -6.52
C SER A 116 -9.60 -5.45 -6.48
N GLY A 117 -8.97 -6.18 -5.56
CA GLY A 117 -9.11 -7.62 -5.37
C GLY A 117 -8.10 -8.50 -6.11
N PHE A 118 -7.27 -7.94 -6.99
CA PHE A 118 -6.17 -8.70 -7.62
C PHE A 118 -5.11 -9.08 -6.59
N ALA A 119 -4.63 -10.31 -6.69
CA ALA A 119 -3.61 -10.87 -5.84
C ALA A 119 -2.34 -11.23 -6.63
N ALA A 120 -1.20 -11.10 -5.97
CA ALA A 120 0.09 -11.67 -6.35
C ALA A 120 0.69 -12.34 -5.12
N GLY A 121 1.53 -13.34 -5.30
CA GLY A 121 2.21 -13.99 -4.19
C GLY A 121 3.48 -14.66 -4.66
N SER A 122 4.24 -15.22 -3.72
CA SER A 122 5.45 -16.01 -4.02
C SER A 122 5.18 -17.14 -5.03
N SER A 123 3.96 -17.68 -5.00
CA SER A 123 3.44 -18.68 -5.93
C SER A 123 1.91 -18.71 -5.86
N ALA A 124 1.21 -19.28 -6.85
CA ALA A 124 -0.25 -19.26 -6.89
C ALA A 124 -0.91 -20.12 -5.79
N ASP A 125 -0.20 -21.15 -5.31
CA ASP A 125 -0.65 -22.07 -4.26
C ASP A 125 -0.74 -21.42 -2.87
N VAL A 126 -0.10 -20.26 -2.67
CA VAL A 126 -0.22 -19.52 -1.39
C VAL A 126 -1.56 -18.82 -1.23
N VAL A 127 -2.34 -18.69 -2.31
CA VAL A 127 -3.67 -18.07 -2.29
C VAL A 127 -4.73 -19.15 -2.53
N ARG A 128 -5.56 -19.41 -1.53
CA ARG A 128 -6.75 -20.25 -1.68
C ARG A 128 -7.96 -19.39 -1.98
N TYR A 129 -8.65 -19.72 -3.06
CA TYR A 129 -9.94 -19.13 -3.40
C TYR A 129 -11.07 -19.98 -2.84
N THR A 130 -12.09 -19.34 -2.28
CA THR A 130 -13.33 -19.99 -1.87
C THR A 130 -14.49 -19.23 -2.49
N SER A 131 -15.51 -19.95 -2.94
CA SER A 131 -16.72 -19.37 -3.51
C SER A 131 -17.91 -19.96 -2.79
N SER A 132 -18.82 -19.11 -2.29
CA SER A 132 -20.18 -19.53 -1.93
C SER A 132 -21.09 -19.63 -3.16
N ASN A 133 -20.63 -19.13 -4.31
CA ASN A 133 -21.36 -19.16 -5.56
C ASN A 133 -21.01 -20.44 -6.34
N ALA A 134 -21.95 -21.39 -6.37
CA ALA A 134 -21.81 -22.65 -7.08
C ALA A 134 -21.58 -22.51 -8.60
N SER A 135 -21.91 -21.35 -9.20
CA SER A 135 -21.76 -21.13 -10.65
C SER A 135 -20.33 -20.87 -11.12
N VAL A 136 -19.42 -20.47 -10.23
CA VAL A 136 -17.99 -20.31 -10.55
C VAL A 136 -17.19 -21.20 -9.60
N PRO A 137 -16.61 -22.31 -10.10
CA PRO A 137 -15.72 -23.15 -9.31
C PRO A 137 -14.54 -22.34 -8.76
N ALA A 138 -14.11 -22.65 -7.54
CA ALA A 138 -13.04 -21.93 -6.87
C ALA A 138 -11.71 -21.98 -7.65
N GLU A 139 -11.48 -23.06 -8.38
CA GLU A 139 -10.30 -23.28 -9.21
C GLU A 139 -10.20 -22.25 -10.34
N LYS A 140 -11.35 -21.82 -10.88
CA LYS A 140 -11.41 -20.81 -11.94
C LYS A 140 -11.25 -19.39 -11.40
N LEU A 141 -11.47 -19.15 -10.10
CA LEU A 141 -11.29 -17.82 -9.52
C LEU A 141 -9.83 -17.37 -9.57
N ALA A 142 -8.88 -18.29 -9.46
CA ALA A 142 -7.46 -17.99 -9.60
C ALA A 142 -7.14 -17.34 -10.96
N GLU A 143 -7.78 -17.79 -12.04
CA GLU A 143 -7.59 -17.23 -13.39
C GLU A 143 -8.04 -15.76 -13.50
N TYR A 144 -9.02 -15.35 -12.68
CA TYR A 144 -9.53 -13.97 -12.68
C TYR A 144 -8.75 -13.06 -11.73
N TRP A 145 -8.37 -13.57 -10.56
CA TRP A 145 -7.92 -12.76 -9.43
C TRP A 145 -6.42 -12.87 -9.16
N PHE A 146 -5.75 -13.97 -9.51
CA PHE A 146 -4.29 -14.07 -9.41
C PHE A 146 -3.65 -13.42 -10.64
N ALA A 147 -3.29 -12.15 -10.53
CA ALA A 147 -2.86 -11.31 -11.65
C ALA A 147 -1.65 -10.44 -11.25
N PRO A 148 -0.44 -11.02 -11.14
CA PRO A 148 0.76 -10.31 -10.71
C PRO A 148 1.08 -9.06 -11.51
N GLU A 149 0.81 -9.08 -12.81
CA GLU A 149 0.97 -7.94 -13.71
C GLU A 149 0.02 -6.79 -13.33
N LYS A 150 -1.24 -7.08 -12.98
CA LYS A 150 -2.18 -6.04 -12.55
C LYS A 150 -1.78 -5.48 -11.20
N VAL A 151 -1.29 -6.31 -10.28
CA VAL A 151 -0.75 -5.86 -9.00
C VAL A 151 0.43 -4.90 -9.21
N HIS A 152 1.35 -5.22 -10.11
CA HIS A 152 2.50 -4.35 -10.43
C HIS A 152 2.08 -2.96 -10.94
N THR A 153 1.02 -2.89 -11.77
CA THR A 153 0.54 -1.61 -12.32
C THR A 153 -0.02 -0.66 -11.26
N VAL A 154 -0.50 -1.18 -10.12
CA VAL A 154 -0.98 -0.36 -9.00
C VAL A 154 0.16 0.49 -8.41
N PHE A 155 1.39 -0.02 -8.45
CA PHE A 155 2.59 0.67 -7.96
C PHE A 155 3.31 1.48 -9.04
N THR A 156 2.96 1.25 -10.31
CA THR A 156 3.57 1.90 -11.47
C THR A 156 2.49 2.38 -12.43
N PRO A 157 1.87 3.56 -12.17
CA PRO A 157 0.70 4.03 -12.93
C PRO A 157 0.92 4.17 -14.45
N ASN A 158 2.18 4.26 -14.90
CA ASN A 158 2.55 4.36 -16.31
C ASN A 158 3.03 3.03 -16.93
N ALA A 159 3.13 1.95 -16.15
CA ALA A 159 3.46 0.64 -16.69
C ALA A 159 2.20 0.07 -17.34
N LYS A 160 2.22 -0.13 -18.67
CA LYS A 160 1.20 -0.96 -19.33
C LYS A 160 1.53 -2.42 -19.00
N PRO A 161 0.60 -3.20 -18.42
CA PRO A 161 0.86 -4.61 -18.16
C PRO A 161 1.08 -5.32 -19.50
N LYS A 162 2.13 -6.16 -19.58
CA LYS A 162 2.38 -6.97 -20.77
C LYS A 162 1.18 -7.92 -20.96
N PRO A 163 0.67 -8.12 -22.19
CA PRO A 163 -0.41 -9.07 -22.42
C PRO A 163 -0.03 -10.45 -21.85
N PRO A 164 -0.99 -11.23 -21.31
CA PRO A 164 -0.70 -12.57 -20.82
C PRO A 164 -0.05 -13.37 -21.95
N THR A 165 1.14 -13.92 -21.70
CA THR A 165 1.75 -14.89 -22.60
C THR A 165 0.81 -16.08 -22.69
N LYS A 166 0.22 -16.27 -23.87
CA LYS A 166 -0.61 -17.44 -24.18
C LYS A 166 0.18 -18.70 -23.78
N PRO A 167 -0.41 -19.66 -23.05
CA PRO A 167 0.28 -20.91 -22.74
C PRO A 167 0.83 -21.50 -24.04
N ALA A 168 2.09 -21.93 -24.03
CA ALA A 168 2.68 -22.62 -25.18
C ALA A 168 1.73 -23.77 -25.57
N PRO A 169 1.42 -23.95 -26.88
CA PRO A 169 0.60 -25.06 -27.30
C PRO A 169 1.21 -26.36 -26.76
N LYS A 170 0.39 -27.19 -26.10
CA LYS A 170 0.86 -28.52 -25.64
C LYS A 170 1.52 -29.21 -26.83
N PRO A 171 2.72 -29.80 -26.66
CA PRO A 171 3.34 -30.55 -27.74
C PRO A 171 2.35 -31.60 -28.23
N ALA A 172 2.14 -31.65 -29.54
CA ALA A 172 1.26 -32.62 -30.16
C ALA A 172 1.69 -34.02 -29.70
N SER A 173 0.76 -34.75 -29.09
CA SER A 173 0.96 -36.16 -28.78
C SER A 173 1.31 -36.85 -30.09
N LYS A 174 2.57 -37.25 -30.27
CA LYS A 174 2.93 -38.17 -31.36
C LYS A 174 2.24 -39.48 -31.03
N ALA A 175 1.22 -39.83 -31.81
CA ALA A 175 0.73 -41.20 -31.86
C ALA A 175 1.93 -42.09 -32.24
N ALA A 176 2.26 -43.04 -31.36
CA ALA A 176 3.21 -44.10 -31.67
C ALA A 176 2.60 -45.02 -32.74
N PRO A 177 3.41 -45.57 -33.65
CA PRO A 177 2.95 -46.50 -34.68
C PRO A 177 2.43 -47.82 -34.09
#